data_AF-A0A1A2V831-F1
#
_entry.id   AF-A0A1A2V831-F1
#
_cell.length_a   1.000
_cell.length_b   1.000
_cell.length_c   1.000
_cell.angle_alpha   90.00
_cell.angle_beta   90.00
_cell.angle_gamma   90.00
#
_symmetry.space_group_name_H-M   'P 1'
#
loop_
_entity.id
_entity.type
_entity.pdbx_description
1 polymer ?
#
loop_
_entity_poly.entity_id
_entity_poly.type
_entity_poly.pdbx_seq_one_letter_code
_entity_poly.pdbx_strand_id
1 'polypeptide(L)'
;MIASRMPAKEYFLESQRRGFPAGAVLSPDEAIEDEHIAARGFHVLVSHPELGKTFTYPGTPYVFGLAPTTAPARPPLLGEHNDLLSEYFADGG
;
A
#
# COMPACT_ATOMS: atom_id res chain seq x y z
N MET A 1 -33.26 -11.93 -7.80
CA MET A 1 -32.46 -12.05 -6.55
C MET A 1 -32.26 -10.66 -5.98
N ILE A 2 -32.24 -10.46 -4.65
CA ILE A 2 -32.02 -9.11 -4.05
C ILE A 2 -30.68 -8.51 -4.50
N ALA A 3 -29.64 -9.34 -4.64
CA ALA A 3 -28.32 -8.95 -5.10
C ALA A 3 -28.29 -8.32 -6.51
N SER A 4 -29.29 -8.56 -7.37
CA SER A 4 -29.32 -7.99 -8.73
C SER A 4 -29.91 -6.58 -8.78
N ARG A 5 -30.30 -6.00 -7.64
CA ARG A 5 -30.96 -4.69 -7.54
C ARG A 5 -30.20 -3.70 -6.66
N MET A 6 -29.00 -4.06 -6.21
CA MET A 6 -28.17 -3.25 -5.32
C MET A 6 -26.74 -3.21 -5.87
N PRO A 7 -26.02 -2.08 -5.74
CA PRO A 7 -24.58 -2.02 -5.97
C PRO A 7 -23.83 -3.07 -5.11
N ALA A 8 -22.74 -3.62 -5.65
CA ALA A 8 -21.98 -4.68 -4.99
C ALA A 8 -21.47 -4.28 -3.60
N LYS A 9 -20.95 -3.05 -3.45
CA LYS A 9 -20.50 -2.49 -2.16
C LYS A 9 -21.63 -2.37 -1.15
N GLU A 10 -22.81 -1.93 -1.59
CA GLU A 10 -23.99 -1.80 -0.71
C GLU A 10 -24.46 -3.17 -0.21
N TYR A 11 -24.53 -4.15 -1.12
CA TYR A 11 -24.87 -5.53 -0.75
C TYR A 11 -23.85 -6.13 0.23
N PHE A 12 -22.55 -5.86 0.04
CA PHE A 12 -21.49 -6.27 0.96
C PHE A 12 -21.68 -5.70 2.37
N LEU A 13 -21.92 -4.38 2.49
CA LEU A 13 -22.09 -3.71 3.78
C LEU A 13 -23.36 -4.20 4.51
N GLU A 14 -24.47 -4.38 3.78
CA GLU A 14 -25.72 -4.91 4.34
C GLU A 14 -25.58 -6.37 4.79
N SER A 15 -24.83 -7.18 4.05
CA SER A 15 -24.52 -8.56 4.40
C SER A 15 -23.71 -8.62 5.70
N GLN A 16 -22.68 -7.77 5.83
CA GLN A 16 -21.86 -7.67 7.02
C GLN A 16 -22.69 -7.30 8.26
N ARG A 17 -23.61 -6.32 8.14
CA ARG A 17 -24.53 -5.91 9.24
C ARG A 17 -25.42 -7.05 9.72
N ARG A 18 -25.76 -7.99 8.84
CA ARG A 18 -26.63 -9.14 9.13
C ARG A 18 -25.86 -10.40 9.53
N GLY A 19 -24.53 -10.35 9.57
CA GLY A 19 -23.68 -11.49 9.90
C GLY A 19 -23.56 -12.53 8.78
N PHE A 20 -23.91 -12.18 7.55
CA PHE A 20 -23.72 -13.05 6.38
C PHE A 20 -22.39 -12.68 5.68
N PRO A 21 -21.45 -13.63 5.50
CA PRO A 21 -20.20 -13.36 4.80
C PRO A 21 -20.45 -13.18 3.30
N ALA A 22 -20.17 -11.97 2.81
CA ALA A 22 -20.13 -11.64 1.40
C ALA A 22 -18.90 -10.75 1.13
N GLY A 23 -18.48 -10.65 -0.13
CA GLY A 23 -17.45 -9.71 -0.56
C GLY A 23 -17.86 -9.05 -1.87
N ALA A 24 -17.54 -7.77 -2.02
CA ALA A 24 -17.69 -7.08 -3.29
C ALA A 24 -16.46 -7.35 -4.17
N VAL A 25 -16.66 -7.72 -5.42
CA VAL A 25 -15.60 -7.74 -6.43
C VAL A 25 -15.44 -6.31 -6.94
N LEU A 26 -14.36 -5.65 -6.54
CA LEU A 26 -14.03 -4.28 -6.93
C LEU A 26 -13.03 -4.29 -8.08
N SER A 27 -13.12 -3.29 -8.96
CA SER A 27 -12.04 -2.99 -9.91
C SER A 27 -10.78 -2.50 -9.16
N PRO A 28 -9.59 -2.54 -9.79
CA PRO A 28 -8.36 -2.07 -9.14
C PRO A 28 -8.45 -0.63 -8.60
N ASP A 29 -9.03 0.28 -9.36
CA ASP A 29 -9.20 1.68 -8.97
C ASP A 29 -10.14 1.82 -7.76
N GLU A 30 -11.29 1.14 -7.78
CA GLU A 30 -12.24 1.11 -6.66
C GLU A 30 -11.64 0.47 -5.40
N ALA A 31 -10.80 -0.56 -5.57
CA ALA A 31 -10.13 -1.22 -4.46
C ALA A 31 -9.06 -0.32 -3.83
N ILE A 32 -8.31 0.42 -4.64
CA ILE A 32 -7.33 1.40 -4.16
C ILE A 32 -8.03 2.52 -3.41
N GLU A 33 -9.16 3.04 -3.91
CA GLU A 33 -9.90 4.14 -3.28
C GLU A 33 -10.80 3.71 -2.10
N ASP A 34 -10.85 2.41 -1.77
CA ASP A 34 -11.73 1.90 -0.72
C ASP A 34 -11.37 2.49 0.66
N GLU A 35 -12.40 2.92 1.40
CA GLU A 35 -12.24 3.48 2.75
C GLU A 35 -11.45 2.56 3.69
N HIS A 36 -11.62 1.23 3.57
CA HIS A 36 -10.89 0.27 4.39
C HIS A 36 -9.39 0.26 4.07
N ILE A 37 -9.02 0.44 2.80
CA ILE A 37 -7.64 0.49 2.34
C ILE A 37 -6.99 1.81 2.78
N ALA A 38 -7.70 2.93 2.61
CA ALA A 38 -7.24 4.24 3.06
C ALA A 38 -7.03 4.29 4.59
N ALA A 39 -7.98 3.77 5.37
CA ALA A 39 -7.92 3.77 6.83
C ALA A 39 -6.72 2.98 7.39
N ARG A 40 -6.14 2.06 6.62
CA ARG A 40 -4.98 1.26 7.00
C ARG A 40 -3.64 1.89 6.61
N GLY A 41 -3.64 3.11 6.05
CA GLY A 41 -2.42 3.80 5.63
C GLY A 41 -1.78 3.18 4.40
N PHE A 42 -2.57 2.57 3.52
CA PHE A 42 -2.05 1.89 2.33
C PHE A 42 -1.57 2.87 1.24
N HIS A 43 -1.95 4.16 1.30
CA HIS A 43 -1.43 5.18 0.38
C HIS A 43 -0.27 5.93 1.03
N VAL A 44 0.94 5.70 0.54
CA VAL A 44 2.15 6.40 1.01
C VAL A 44 2.66 7.30 -0.10
N LEU A 45 2.87 8.57 0.21
CA LEU A 45 3.49 9.51 -0.72
C LEU A 45 5.01 9.34 -0.72
N VAL A 46 5.57 9.00 -1.88
CA VAL A 46 7.00 8.77 -2.08
C VAL A 46 7.56 9.80 -3.07
N SER A 47 8.55 10.56 -2.63
CA SER A 47 9.22 11.56 -3.46
C SER A 47 10.26 10.91 -4.38
N HIS A 48 10.27 11.38 -5.63
CA HIS A 48 11.27 11.09 -6.65
C HIS A 48 11.97 12.40 -7.05
N PRO A 49 13.01 12.83 -6.33
CA PRO A 49 13.75 14.06 -6.63
C PRO A 49 14.29 14.11 -8.05
N GLU A 50 14.73 12.97 -8.58
CA GLU A 50 15.23 12.81 -9.95
C GLU A 50 14.17 13.08 -11.03
N LEU A 51 12.89 12.96 -10.68
CA LEU A 51 11.75 13.29 -11.55
C LEU A 51 11.06 14.61 -11.15
N GLY A 52 11.48 15.24 -10.04
CA GLY A 52 10.81 16.39 -9.45
C GLY A 52 9.35 16.13 -9.07
N LYS A 53 8.98 14.89 -8.77
CA LYS A 53 7.58 14.46 -8.57
C LYS A 53 7.42 13.60 -7.33
N THR A 54 6.17 13.48 -6.86
CA THR A 54 5.78 12.57 -5.78
C THR A 54 4.71 11.64 -6.32
N PHE A 55 4.79 10.36 -5.98
CA PHE A 55 3.83 9.34 -6.42
C PHE A 55 3.26 8.60 -5.21
N THR A 56 2.05 8.05 -5.37
CA THR A 56 1.42 7.22 -4.35
C THR A 56 1.88 5.77 -4.51
N TYR A 57 2.45 5.23 -3.45
CA TYR A 57 2.90 3.84 -3.34
C TYR A 57 1.99 3.06 -2.40
N PRO A 58 1.87 1.73 -2.59
CA PRO A 58 1.30 0.86 -1.59
C PRO A 58 2.16 0.87 -0.32
N GLY A 59 1.54 1.15 0.81
CA GLY A 59 2.15 1.08 2.14
C GLY A 59 2.35 -0.35 2.62
N THR A 60 2.74 -0.52 3.89
CA THR A 60 2.89 -1.85 4.47
C THR A 60 1.53 -2.55 4.57
N PRO A 61 1.36 -3.77 4.03
CA PRO A 61 0.06 -4.47 4.04
C PRO A 61 -0.39 -4.90 5.45
N TYR A 62 0.52 -4.92 6.41
CA TYR A 62 0.29 -5.31 7.79
C TYR A 62 0.54 -4.15 8.74
N VAL A 63 -0.30 -4.04 9.77
CA VAL A 63 -0.14 -3.09 10.86
C VAL A 63 0.40 -3.85 12.07
N PHE A 64 1.59 -3.49 12.52
CA PHE A 64 2.24 -4.12 13.67
C PHE A 64 2.05 -3.25 14.92
N GLY A 65 1.57 -3.85 16.02
CA GLY A 65 1.27 -3.10 17.24
C GLY A 65 2.50 -2.75 18.10
N LEU A 66 3.62 -3.45 17.93
CA LEU A 66 4.81 -3.31 18.79
C LEU A 66 6.06 -2.82 18.07
N ALA A 67 6.08 -2.85 16.74
CA ALA A 67 7.21 -2.43 15.93
C ALA A 67 6.75 -1.49 14.82
N PRO A 68 7.41 -0.35 14.63
CA PRO A 68 7.09 0.52 13.50
C PRO A 68 7.47 -0.17 12.20
N THR A 69 6.64 -0.01 11.17
CA THR A 69 7.01 -0.38 9.81
C THR A 69 7.72 0.77 9.14
N THR A 70 8.74 0.45 8.35
CA THR A 70 9.40 1.45 7.51
C THR A 70 8.51 1.73 6.30
N ALA A 71 8.19 3.00 6.08
CA ALA A 71 7.51 3.43 4.88
C ALA A 71 8.38 3.09 3.65
N PRO A 72 7.76 2.71 2.50
CA PRO A 72 8.51 2.49 1.27
C PRO A 72 9.25 3.76 0.86
N ALA A 73 10.49 3.59 0.40
CA ALA A 73 11.26 4.62 -0.27
C ALA A 73 11.24 4.40 -1.79
N ARG A 74 11.64 5.42 -2.56
CA ARG A 74 11.82 5.24 -4.00
C ARG A 74 12.86 4.15 -4.27
N PRO A 75 12.77 3.44 -5.42
CA PRO A 75 13.84 2.56 -5.84
C PRO A 75 15.19 3.29 -5.91
N PRO A 76 16.30 2.63 -5.55
CA PRO A 76 17.62 3.22 -5.68
C PRO A 76 17.95 3.46 -7.16
N LEU A 77 18.69 4.53 -7.43
CA LEU A 77 19.26 4.81 -8.73
C LEU A 77 20.43 3.86 -9.01
N LEU A 78 20.80 3.77 -10.29
CA LEU A 78 21.95 3.00 -10.71
C LEU A 78 23.21 3.55 -10.03
N GLY A 79 23.85 2.73 -9.20
CA GLY A 79 25.07 3.07 -8.49
C GLY A 79 24.90 3.95 -7.25
N GLU A 80 23.67 4.22 -6.79
CA GLU A 80 23.39 5.13 -5.67
C GLU A 80 24.11 4.78 -4.36
N HIS A 81 24.39 3.50 -4.15
CA HIS A 81 25.01 3.00 -2.93
C HIS A 81 26.38 2.36 -3.16
N ASN A 82 27.04 2.62 -4.31
CA ASN A 82 28.32 1.99 -4.63
C ASN A 82 29.42 2.36 -3.63
N ASP A 83 29.39 3.57 -3.08
CA ASP A 83 30.42 4.05 -2.14
C ASP A 83 30.44 3.26 -0.82
N LEU A 84 29.29 2.72 -0.39
CA LEU A 84 29.19 1.87 0.81
C LEU A 84 29.99 0.56 0.67
N LEU A 85 30.18 0.07 -0.56
CA LEU A 85 31.00 -1.13 -0.80
C LEU A 85 32.49 -0.79 -0.70
N SER A 86 32.90 0.39 -1.19
CA SER A 86 34.29 0.84 -1.14
C SER A 86 34.79 0.97 0.30
N GLU A 87 33.97 1.47 1.22
CA GLU A 87 34.29 1.58 2.65
C GLU A 87 34.44 0.20 3.31
N TYR A 88 33.56 -0.75 3.00
CA TYR A 88 33.65 -2.12 3.53
C TYR A 88 34.96 -2.84 3.12
N PHE A 89 35.47 -2.59 1.92
CA PHE A 89 36.73 -3.17 1.45
C PHE A 89 37.98 -2.40 1.95
N ALA A 90 37.82 -1.18 2.45
CA ALA A 90 38.93 -0.39 3.03
C ALA A 90 39.23 -0.77 4.49
N ASP A 91 38.23 -1.20 5.26
CA ASP A 91 38.36 -1.59 6.69
C ASP A 91 38.69 -3.08 6.90
N GLY A 92 38.97 -3.83 5.83
CA GLY A 92 39.13 -5.30 5.84
C GLY A 92 40.41 -5.83 5.20
N GLY A 93 41.54 -5.13 5.38
CA GLY A 93 42.89 -5.57 4.97
C GLY A 93 43.90 -5.47 6.09
#